data_AF-A0A0S4LA60-F1
#
_entry.id   AF-A0A0S4LA60-F1
#
_cell.length_a   1.000
_cell.length_b   1.000
_cell.length_c   1.000
_cell.angle_alpha   90.00
_cell.angle_beta   90.00
_cell.angle_gamma   90.00
#
_symmetry.space_group_name_H-M   'P 1'
#
loop_
_entity.id
_entity.type
_entity.pdbx_description
1 polymer ?
#
loop_
_entity_poly.entity_id
_entity_poly.type
_entity_poly.pdbx_seq_one_letter_code
_entity_poly.pdbx_strand_id
1 'polypeptide(L)'
;MGWLVCYIWGVYYAGSYTLEQDAAWHQVIIRDTSFTASPIVAFYGTFPLYITCGVSSYLYAQTRLPLYSQATSFPLVAAVVGPMFILPNVGLNEWGHAFWFVDELFAAPLHWGFVTLGWCGLFGAAGGVAAQIVSRMSNLADVIWNNAPKTILDPFPSQLNPNAKAGY
;
A
#
# COMPACT_ATOMS: atom_id res chain seq x y z
N MET A 1 -10.81 7.02 -6.81
CA MET A 1 -11.29 5.75 -6.24
C MET A 1 -10.93 4.52 -7.07
N GLY A 2 -11.14 4.50 -8.40
CA GLY A 2 -10.87 3.29 -9.21
C GLY A 2 -9.50 2.65 -9.01
N TRP A 3 -8.42 3.44 -9.07
CA TRP A 3 -7.05 2.95 -8.80
C TRP A 3 -6.87 2.33 -7.41
N LEU A 4 -7.48 2.91 -6.37
CA LEU A 4 -7.41 2.37 -5.01
C LEU A 4 -8.14 1.03 -4.89
N VAL A 5 -9.25 0.84 -5.61
CA VAL A 5 -9.95 -0.44 -5.63
C VAL A 5 -9.10 -1.51 -6.32
N CYS A 6 -8.48 -1.19 -7.46
CA CYS A 6 -7.54 -2.11 -8.12
C CYS A 6 -6.34 -2.43 -7.21
N TYR A 7 -5.85 -1.45 -6.45
CA TYR A 7 -4.78 -1.63 -5.49
C TYR A 7 -5.17 -2.60 -4.36
N ILE A 8 -6.30 -2.35 -3.70
CA ILE A 8 -6.82 -3.21 -2.62
C ILE A 8 -7.07 -4.64 -3.14
N TRP A 9 -7.59 -4.77 -4.35
CA TRP A 9 -7.74 -6.06 -5.01
C TRP A 9 -6.39 -6.77 -5.20
N GLY A 10 -5.37 -6.07 -5.69
CA GLY A 10 -4.02 -6.61 -5.79
C GLY A 10 -3.45 -7.05 -4.44
N VAL A 11 -3.63 -6.24 -3.39
CA VAL A 11 -3.20 -6.55 -2.02
C VAL A 11 -3.92 -7.78 -1.47
N TYR A 12 -5.21 -7.96 -1.75
CA TYR A 12 -5.94 -9.16 -1.36
C TYR A 12 -5.36 -10.43 -1.99
N TYR A 13 -5.12 -10.42 -3.31
CA TYR A 13 -4.54 -11.59 -3.98
C TYR A 13 -3.14 -11.89 -3.48
N ALA A 14 -2.29 -10.87 -3.37
CA ALA A 14 -0.91 -11.03 -2.96
C ALA A 14 -0.78 -11.39 -1.46
N GLY A 15 -1.45 -10.63 -0.60
CA GLY A 15 -1.32 -10.71 0.86
C GLY A 15 -2.16 -11.81 1.52
N SER A 16 -3.17 -12.35 0.82
CA SER A 16 -4.04 -13.40 1.35
C SER A 16 -4.07 -14.62 0.43
N TYR A 17 -4.68 -14.51 -0.75
CA TYR A 17 -4.99 -15.69 -1.55
C TYR A 17 -3.75 -16.50 -1.94
N THR A 18 -2.75 -15.87 -2.56
CA THR A 18 -1.57 -16.60 -3.06
C THR A 18 -0.57 -16.97 -1.97
N LEU A 19 -0.51 -16.23 -0.87
CA LEU A 19 0.38 -16.58 0.25
C LEU A 19 -0.17 -17.76 1.06
N GLU A 20 -1.47 -17.76 1.37
CA GLU A 20 -2.10 -18.89 2.06
C GLU A 20 -2.17 -20.14 1.16
N GLN A 21 -2.33 -19.95 -0.16
CA GLN A 21 -2.18 -21.02 -1.12
C GLN A 21 -0.78 -21.64 -1.05
N ASP A 22 0.27 -20.84 -0.89
CA ASP A 22 1.65 -21.32 -0.81
C ASP A 22 1.90 -22.16 0.44
N ALA A 23 1.36 -21.72 1.58
CA ALA A 23 1.40 -22.49 2.82
C ALA A 23 0.73 -23.87 2.67
N ALA A 24 -0.41 -23.94 1.96
CA ALA A 24 -1.06 -25.21 1.64
C ALA A 24 -0.24 -26.04 0.64
N TRP A 25 0.44 -25.40 -0.32
CA TRP A 25 1.30 -26.06 -1.28
C TRP A 25 2.50 -26.73 -0.60
N HIS A 26 3.07 -26.12 0.44
CA HIS A 26 4.15 -26.73 1.25
C HIS A 26 3.73 -28.02 1.97
N GLN A 27 2.44 -28.29 2.16
CA GLN A 27 1.96 -29.52 2.80
C GLN A 27 1.85 -30.70 1.83
N VAL A 28 1.85 -30.46 0.53
CA VAL A 28 1.56 -31.48 -0.49
C VAL A 28 2.74 -31.80 -1.40
N ILE A 29 3.85 -31.07 -1.28
CA ILE A 29 5.07 -31.32 -2.04
C ILE A 29 6.32 -31.30 -1.17
N ILE A 30 7.29 -32.12 -1.55
CA ILE A 30 8.71 -31.88 -1.23
C ILE A 30 9.26 -31.08 -2.40
N ARG A 31 9.91 -29.95 -2.10
CA ARG A 31 10.30 -28.98 -3.13
C ARG A 31 11.63 -29.39 -3.77
N ASP A 32 11.65 -29.43 -5.10
CA ASP A 32 12.88 -29.60 -5.87
C ASP A 32 13.72 -28.29 -5.92
N THR A 33 13.06 -27.14 -5.75
CA THR A 33 13.67 -25.80 -5.79
C THR A 33 12.75 -24.76 -5.13
N SER A 34 13.23 -23.53 -4.95
CA SER A 34 12.41 -22.40 -4.50
C SER A 34 11.37 -21.97 -5.55
N PHE A 35 11.59 -22.28 -6.83
CA PHE A 35 10.67 -21.97 -7.95
C PHE A 35 9.60 -23.05 -8.15
N THR A 36 8.68 -23.20 -7.20
CA THR A 36 7.51 -24.06 -7.38
C THR A 36 6.35 -23.28 -8.03
N ALA A 37 5.30 -23.98 -8.47
CA ALA A 37 4.17 -23.34 -9.16
C ALA A 37 3.52 -22.21 -8.34
N SER A 38 3.36 -22.41 -7.03
CA SER A 38 2.75 -21.43 -6.13
C SER A 38 3.62 -20.17 -5.89
N PRO A 39 4.91 -20.27 -5.50
CA PRO A 39 5.83 -19.14 -5.39
C PRO A 39 6.01 -18.35 -6.69
N ILE A 40 5.97 -19.01 -7.86
CA ILE A 40 6.03 -18.32 -9.15
C ILE A 40 4.83 -17.37 -9.29
N VAL A 41 3.62 -17.84 -9.02
CA VAL A 41 2.40 -17.03 -9.10
C VAL A 41 2.38 -15.95 -8.03
N ALA A 42 2.78 -16.26 -6.80
CA ALA A 42 2.81 -15.31 -5.69
C ALA A 42 3.86 -14.20 -5.91
N PHE A 43 5.14 -14.54 -5.97
CA PHE A 43 6.23 -13.56 -5.95
C PHE A 43 6.47 -12.86 -7.28
N TYR A 44 6.16 -13.51 -8.40
CA TYR A 44 6.45 -12.98 -9.73
C TYR A 44 5.18 -12.61 -10.49
N GLY A 45 3.99 -12.96 -9.97
CA GLY A 45 2.70 -12.55 -10.50
C GLY A 45 2.00 -11.52 -9.63
N THR A 46 1.44 -11.95 -8.50
CA THR A 46 0.55 -11.11 -7.68
C THR A 46 1.30 -10.00 -6.93
N PHE A 47 2.57 -10.24 -6.57
CA PHE A 47 3.40 -9.23 -5.93
C PHE A 47 3.69 -8.04 -6.86
N PRO A 48 4.29 -8.23 -8.06
CA PRO A 48 4.43 -7.15 -9.04
C PRO A 48 3.11 -6.47 -9.40
N LEU A 49 2.00 -7.22 -9.44
CA LEU A 49 0.67 -6.68 -9.70
C LEU A 49 0.27 -5.62 -8.65
N TYR A 50 0.28 -5.96 -7.35
CA TYR A 50 -0.16 -4.98 -6.34
C TYR A 50 0.79 -3.77 -6.27
N ILE A 51 2.09 -3.98 -6.51
CA ILE A 51 3.10 -2.91 -6.53
C ILE A 51 2.82 -1.93 -7.66
N THR A 52 2.60 -2.45 -8.87
CA THR A 52 2.29 -1.60 -10.04
C THR A 52 0.96 -0.86 -9.86
N CYS A 53 -0.06 -1.50 -9.30
CA CYS A 53 -1.32 -0.83 -8.94
C CYS A 53 -1.12 0.25 -7.87
N GLY A 54 -0.27 0.02 -6.87
CA GLY A 54 0.04 0.98 -5.82
C GLY A 54 0.76 2.22 -6.35
N VAL A 55 1.83 2.01 -7.14
CA VAL A 55 2.56 3.09 -7.80
C VAL A 55 1.65 3.87 -8.75
N SER A 56 0.80 3.19 -9.52
CA SER A 56 -0.16 3.85 -10.40
C SER A 56 -1.17 4.70 -9.62
N SER A 57 -1.63 4.22 -8.45
CA SER A 57 -2.50 4.99 -7.55
C SER A 57 -1.82 6.26 -7.04
N TYR A 58 -0.54 6.17 -6.66
CA TYR A 58 0.26 7.31 -6.23
C TYR A 58 0.45 8.33 -7.36
N LEU A 59 0.88 7.88 -8.55
CA LEU A 59 1.08 8.75 -9.70
C LEU A 59 -0.21 9.44 -10.15
N TYR A 60 -1.33 8.71 -10.14
CA TYR A 60 -2.64 9.30 -10.43
C TYR A 60 -2.97 10.41 -9.43
N ALA A 61 -2.82 10.16 -8.13
CA ALA A 61 -3.09 11.17 -7.12
C ALA A 61 -2.20 12.42 -7.30
N GLN A 62 -0.89 12.22 -7.48
CA GLN A 62 0.07 13.31 -7.62
C GLN A 62 -0.18 14.19 -8.85
N THR A 63 -0.67 13.61 -9.95
CA THR A 63 -0.81 14.30 -11.25
C THR A 63 -2.22 14.77 -11.57
N ARG A 64 -3.23 14.39 -10.77
CA ARG A 64 -4.65 14.70 -11.03
C ARG A 64 -5.39 15.31 -9.86
N LEU A 65 -4.87 15.23 -8.63
CA LEU A 65 -5.56 15.72 -7.45
C LEU A 65 -4.77 16.87 -6.80
N PRO A 66 -5.37 18.07 -6.64
CA PRO A 66 -4.68 19.24 -6.10
C PRO A 66 -4.08 19.04 -4.70
N LEU A 67 -4.77 18.31 -3.82
CA LEU A 67 -4.29 17.98 -2.47
C LEU A 67 -2.92 17.28 -2.51
N TYR A 68 -2.80 16.27 -3.37
CA TYR A 68 -1.60 15.42 -3.46
C TYR A 68 -0.53 16.07 -4.34
N SER A 69 -0.93 16.85 -5.36
CA SER A 69 0.00 17.59 -6.23
C SER A 69 0.85 18.61 -5.47
N GLN A 70 0.31 19.23 -4.43
CA GLN A 70 0.98 20.32 -3.70
C GLN A 70 1.89 19.81 -2.57
N ALA A 71 1.60 18.63 -2.00
CA ALA A 71 2.48 17.99 -1.03
C ALA A 71 2.32 16.47 -1.04
N THR A 72 3.40 15.78 -0.73
CA THR A 72 3.41 14.31 -0.62
C THR A 72 2.62 13.86 0.61
N SER A 73 1.57 13.08 0.38
CA SER A 73 0.77 12.51 1.46
C SER A 73 1.49 11.33 2.12
N PHE A 74 1.88 11.50 3.39
CA PHE A 74 2.45 10.43 4.21
C PHE A 74 1.58 9.15 4.21
N PRO A 75 0.25 9.19 4.46
CA PRO A 75 -0.54 7.97 4.47
C PRO A 75 -0.62 7.30 3.10
N LEU A 76 -0.61 8.05 1.99
CA LEU A 76 -0.58 7.46 0.65
C LEU A 76 0.76 6.79 0.33
N VAL A 77 1.87 7.39 0.74
CA VAL A 77 3.20 6.79 0.57
C VAL A 77 3.33 5.55 1.45
N ALA A 78 2.91 5.63 2.71
CA ALA A 78 2.89 4.49 3.62
C ALA A 78 2.01 3.36 3.05
N ALA A 79 0.87 3.69 2.45
CA ALA A 79 -0.02 2.71 1.83
C ALA A 79 0.66 1.90 0.71
N VAL A 80 1.47 2.56 -0.13
CA VAL A 80 2.10 1.94 -1.32
C VAL A 80 3.43 1.28 -0.98
N VAL A 81 4.27 1.95 -0.20
CA VAL A 81 5.64 1.50 0.11
C VAL A 81 5.64 0.53 1.28
N GLY A 82 4.72 0.68 2.23
CA GLY A 82 4.61 -0.19 3.40
C GLY A 82 4.57 -1.68 3.08
N PRO A 83 3.70 -2.13 2.16
CA PRO A 83 3.65 -3.53 1.78
C PRO A 83 4.91 -4.05 1.09
N MET A 84 5.76 -3.19 0.50
CA MET A 84 7.06 -3.61 -0.04
C MET A 84 8.02 -4.14 1.04
N PHE A 85 7.85 -3.67 2.28
CA PHE A 85 8.68 -4.13 3.40
C PHE A 85 8.35 -5.55 3.85
N ILE A 86 7.32 -6.20 3.29
CA ILE A 86 7.09 -7.62 3.49
C ILE A 86 7.98 -8.50 2.62
N LEU A 87 8.49 -7.97 1.49
CA LEU A 87 9.25 -8.75 0.51
C LEU A 87 10.50 -9.41 1.11
N PRO A 88 11.29 -8.75 1.97
CA PRO A 88 12.38 -9.41 2.67
C PRO A 88 11.88 -10.55 3.54
N ASN A 89 10.73 -10.39 4.21
CA ASN A 89 10.23 -11.40 5.12
C ASN A 89 9.77 -12.65 4.38
N VAL A 90 8.86 -12.51 3.42
CA VAL A 90 8.38 -13.68 2.67
C VAL A 90 9.48 -14.29 1.79
N GLY A 91 10.37 -13.48 1.22
CA GLY A 91 11.49 -13.99 0.41
C GLY A 91 12.54 -14.75 1.25
N LEU A 92 12.90 -14.23 2.43
CA LEU A 92 13.83 -14.92 3.34
C LEU A 92 13.18 -16.13 4.02
N ASN A 93 11.86 -16.11 4.26
CA ASN A 93 11.12 -17.28 4.75
C ASN A 93 11.26 -18.46 3.78
N GLU A 94 11.04 -18.21 2.49
CA GLU A 94 11.16 -19.24 1.45
C GLU A 94 12.59 -19.72 1.24
N TRP A 95 13.57 -18.83 1.44
CA TRP A 95 14.99 -19.18 1.40
C TRP A 95 15.41 -20.00 2.63
N GLY A 96 14.85 -19.72 3.81
CA GLY A 96 15.06 -20.49 5.04
C GLY A 96 14.53 -21.93 4.94
N HIS A 97 13.43 -22.15 4.23
CA HIS A 97 12.94 -23.51 3.93
C HIS A 97 13.89 -24.31 3.00
N ALA A 98 14.83 -23.66 2.30
CA ALA A 98 15.79 -24.32 1.41
C ALA A 98 17.17 -24.57 2.05
N PHE A 99 17.51 -23.95 3.18
CA PHE A 99 18.80 -24.10 3.85
C PHE A 99 18.67 -24.35 5.36
N TRP A 100 19.32 -25.40 5.85
CA TRP A 100 19.25 -25.85 7.25
C TRP A 100 20.10 -24.95 8.19
N PHE A 101 19.56 -23.83 8.68
CA PHE A 101 20.11 -23.12 9.84
C PHE A 101 19.04 -22.43 10.71
N VAL A 102 18.96 -22.91 11.96
CA VAL A 102 18.38 -22.38 13.21
C VAL A 102 17.39 -21.20 13.12
N ASP A 103 16.14 -21.51 13.45
CA ASP A 103 14.96 -20.63 13.57
C ASP A 103 15.17 -19.34 14.41
N GLU A 104 16.07 -19.32 15.39
CA GLU A 104 16.16 -18.21 16.38
C GLU A 104 16.79 -16.91 15.85
N LEU A 105 17.72 -16.96 14.89
CA LEU A 105 18.34 -15.74 14.33
C LEU A 105 17.51 -15.14 13.18
N PHE A 106 16.71 -15.97 12.51
CA PHE A 106 15.87 -15.57 11.40
C PHE A 106 14.47 -15.14 11.85
N ALA A 107 13.84 -15.81 12.83
CA ALA A 107 12.48 -15.48 13.25
C ALA A 107 12.32 -14.05 13.79
N ALA A 108 13.29 -13.53 14.55
CA ALA A 108 13.15 -12.22 15.19
C ALA A 108 13.12 -11.05 14.19
N PRO A 109 14.02 -10.94 13.19
CA PRO A 109 13.90 -9.93 12.13
C PRO A 109 12.73 -10.17 11.16
N LEU A 110 12.42 -11.44 10.84
CA LEU A 110 11.36 -11.85 9.91
C LEU A 110 9.93 -11.53 10.37
N HIS A 111 9.71 -11.21 11.65
CA HIS A 111 8.38 -10.80 12.13
C HIS A 111 8.14 -9.28 12.03
N TRP A 112 9.20 -8.46 12.03
CA TRP A 112 9.04 -6.99 12.03
C TRP A 112 8.46 -6.42 10.74
N GLY A 113 8.78 -7.00 9.57
CA GLY A 113 8.13 -6.61 8.32
C GLY A 113 6.62 -6.91 8.26
N PHE A 114 6.10 -7.94 8.96
CA PHE A 114 4.65 -8.12 9.14
C PHE A 114 4.05 -7.02 10.00
N VAL A 115 4.76 -6.58 11.04
CA VAL A 115 4.37 -5.44 11.87
C VAL A 115 4.33 -4.17 11.03
N THR A 116 5.36 -3.87 10.23
CA THR A 116 5.38 -2.73 9.30
C THR A 116 4.25 -2.79 8.28
N LEU A 117 3.95 -3.96 7.72
CA LEU A 117 2.81 -4.15 6.80
C LEU A 117 1.48 -3.88 7.51
N GLY A 118 1.31 -4.32 8.76
CA GLY A 118 0.15 -4.01 9.60
C GLY A 118 0.00 -2.51 9.86
N TRP A 119 1.08 -1.83 10.27
CA TRP A 119 1.04 -0.38 10.53
C TRP A 119 0.77 0.43 9.25
N CYS A 120 1.47 0.13 8.16
CA CYS A 120 1.34 0.87 6.92
C CYS A 120 0.03 0.56 6.17
N GLY A 121 -0.44 -0.69 6.23
CA GLY A 121 -1.73 -1.09 5.65
C GLY A 121 -2.92 -0.52 6.43
N LEU A 122 -2.90 -0.57 7.76
CA LEU A 122 -4.03 -0.14 8.59
C LEU A 122 -4.05 1.38 8.81
N PHE A 123 -2.94 1.98 9.26
CA PHE A 123 -2.89 3.41 9.56
C PHE A 123 -2.61 4.27 8.30
N GLY A 124 -1.79 3.78 7.37
CA GLY A 124 -1.50 4.48 6.12
C GLY A 124 -2.64 4.34 5.11
N ALA A 125 -2.90 3.12 4.64
CA ALA A 125 -3.82 2.86 3.53
C ALA A 125 -5.31 2.94 3.93
N ALA A 126 -5.73 2.20 4.95
CA ALA A 126 -7.16 2.09 5.28
C ALA A 126 -7.68 3.33 6.04
N GLY A 127 -6.95 3.82 7.05
CA GLY A 127 -7.36 4.98 7.84
C GLY A 127 -7.01 6.32 7.20
N GLY A 128 -5.73 6.56 6.93
CA GLY A 128 -5.23 7.87 6.51
C GLY A 128 -5.69 8.32 5.12
N VAL A 129 -5.57 7.45 4.11
CA VAL A 129 -6.03 7.78 2.75
C VAL A 129 -7.55 7.92 2.70
N ALA A 130 -8.31 7.05 3.37
CA ALA A 130 -9.76 7.16 3.42
C ALA A 130 -10.21 8.47 4.09
N ALA A 131 -9.60 8.85 5.23
CA ALA A 131 -9.90 10.10 5.90
C ALA A 131 -9.61 11.33 5.01
N GLN A 132 -8.48 11.33 4.29
CA GLN A 132 -8.16 12.39 3.33
C GLN A 132 -9.21 12.48 2.23
N ILE A 133 -9.66 11.35 1.67
CA ILE A 133 -10.66 11.36 0.61
C ILE A 133 -12.02 11.81 1.13
N VAL A 134 -12.48 11.28 2.28
CA VAL A 134 -13.75 11.66 2.90
C VAL A 134 -13.76 13.15 3.24
N SER A 135 -12.68 13.68 3.83
CA SER A 135 -12.56 15.11 4.11
C SER A 135 -12.67 15.96 2.84
N ARG A 136 -11.99 15.56 1.76
CA ARG A 136 -12.10 16.28 0.47
C ARG A 136 -13.50 16.21 -0.12
N MET A 137 -14.14 15.04 -0.09
CA MET A 137 -15.52 14.88 -0.56
C MET A 137 -16.50 15.72 0.26
N SER A 138 -16.31 15.79 1.58
CA SER A 138 -17.10 16.66 2.47
C SER A 138 -16.95 18.13 2.11
N ASN A 139 -15.72 18.63 1.96
CA ASN A 139 -15.49 20.03 1.59
C ASN A 139 -16.10 20.37 0.22
N LEU A 140 -16.03 19.45 -0.75
CA LEU A 140 -16.69 19.63 -2.04
C LEU A 140 -18.22 19.67 -1.89
N ALA A 141 -18.77 18.81 -1.04
CA ALA A 141 -20.20 18.78 -0.79
C ALA A 141 -20.68 20.07 -0.12
N ASP A 142 -19.94 20.62 0.84
CA ASP A 142 -20.27 21.87 1.50
C ASP A 142 -20.27 23.07 0.52
N VAL A 143 -19.33 23.10 -0.43
CA VAL A 143 -19.30 24.15 -1.46
C VAL A 143 -20.51 24.06 -2.39
N ILE A 144 -20.91 22.84 -2.79
CA ILE A 144 -21.98 22.62 -3.77
C ILE A 144 -23.37 22.73 -3.13
N TRP A 145 -23.59 22.09 -2.00
CA TRP A 145 -24.91 21.97 -1.36
C TRP A 145 -25.14 22.97 -0.24
N ASN A 146 -24.09 23.39 0.48
CA ASN A 146 -24.22 24.28 1.65
C ASN A 146 -23.76 25.73 1.37
N ASN A 147 -23.42 26.06 0.11
CA ASN A 147 -22.90 27.37 -0.31
C ASN A 147 -21.68 27.85 0.49
N ALA A 148 -20.85 26.91 0.96
CA ALA A 148 -19.63 27.25 1.67
C ALA A 148 -18.63 27.99 0.73
N PRO A 149 -17.77 28.87 1.27
CA PRO A 149 -16.77 29.56 0.47
C PRO A 149 -15.76 28.57 -0.12
N LYS A 150 -15.37 28.78 -1.39
CA LYS A 150 -14.41 27.91 -2.10
C LYS A 150 -13.02 27.84 -1.45
N THR A 151 -12.70 28.77 -0.55
CA THR A 151 -11.47 28.78 0.24
C THR A 151 -11.29 27.51 1.09
N ILE A 152 -12.37 26.79 1.41
CA ILE A 152 -12.31 25.49 2.10
C ILE A 152 -11.66 24.37 1.25
N LEU A 153 -11.53 24.58 -0.06
CA LEU A 153 -10.90 23.63 -0.98
C LEU A 153 -9.38 23.76 -1.03
N ASP A 154 -8.84 24.86 -0.51
CA ASP A 154 -7.40 25.12 -0.44
C ASP A 154 -6.78 24.18 0.61
N PRO A 155 -5.93 23.22 0.20
CA PRO A 155 -5.36 22.25 1.12
C PRO A 155 -4.31 22.86 2.06
N PHE A 156 -3.77 24.03 1.70
CA PHE A 156 -2.81 24.80 2.49
C PHE A 156 -3.30 26.24 2.55
N PRO A 157 -4.04 26.64 3.60
CA PRO A 157 -4.47 28.03 3.75
C PRO A 157 -3.25 28.95 3.73
N SER A 158 -3.41 30.14 3.15
CA SER A 158 -2.37 31.16 2.95
C SER A 158 -1.60 31.56 4.21
N GLN A 159 -2.08 31.17 5.39
CA GLN A 159 -1.40 31.32 6.69
C GLN A 159 -0.14 30.46 6.83
N LEU A 160 0.04 29.40 6.02
CA LEU A 160 1.21 28.51 6.08
C LEU A 160 2.25 28.78 4.97
N ASN A 161 1.89 29.52 3.92
CA ASN A 161 2.82 29.89 2.86
C ASN A 161 2.39 31.21 2.18
N PRO A 162 3.04 32.35 2.49
CA PRO A 162 2.72 33.65 1.89
C PRO A 162 2.90 33.69 0.36
N ASN A 163 3.59 32.69 -0.21
CA ASN A 163 3.92 32.60 -1.64
C ASN A 163 3.10 31.54 -2.38
N ALA A 164 2.18 30.83 -1.72
CA ALA A 164 1.32 29.87 -2.39
C ALA A 164 0.31 30.63 -3.28
N LYS A 165 0.58 30.68 -4.58
CA LYS A 165 -0.40 31.18 -5.55
C LYS A 165 -1.64 30.29 -5.49
N ALA A 166 -2.79 30.90 -5.19
CA ALA A 166 -4.09 30.28 -5.34
C ALA A 166 -4.29 29.98 -6.84
N GLY A 167 -3.98 28.74 -7.24
CA GLY A 167 -4.27 28.24 -8.58
C GLY A 167 -5.73 27.84 -8.62
N TYR A 168 -6.58 28.73 -9.13
CA TYR A 168 -7.91 28.37 -9.64
C TYR A 168 -7.78 27.79 -11.04
#